data_AF-A0A915MTK4-F1
#
_entry.id   AF-A0A915MTK4-F1
#
_cell.length_a   1.000
_cell.length_b   1.000
_cell.length_c   1.000
_cell.angle_alpha   90.00
_cell.angle_beta   90.00
_cell.angle_gamma   90.00
#
_symmetry.space_group_name_H-M   'P 1'
#
loop_
_entity.id
_entity.type
_entity.pdbx_description
1 polymer ?
#
loop_
_entity_poly.entity_id
_entity_poly.type
_entity_poly.pdbx_seq_one_letter_code
_entity_poly.pdbx_strand_id
1 'polypeptide(L)'
;YNELMQRQKEGKASDTAVENEYGDRLGKGLKFSYTQPKKFFELKNGVEKEKEEEDDDDELDAFMAQINKQAQTEIHESRQKGEHVINTGDFTGGQEGRDDIEQEDMQESMIKYKPFEKKFYSEHPDIADLTLQQAFELRITLDIRVYGQNIPKPVVSFGHFQFDKPIMNLIVKNEFEKPTPIQTQAVPAALSGRDVLGLAKTGSGKTLAYIWPTIVHIMNQEELAPGDGPIALIVVPTRELAIQVYNEAKRYTSLYNIALVCAYGGGSKYEQKKALENGAELVIGTPVWGRIIDLVKIEATNFLRTTFLVLDE
;
A
#
# COMPACT_ATOMS: atom_id res chain seq x y z
N TYR A 1 35.90 -17.75 -33.06
CA TYR A 1 34.82 -16.75 -33.12
C TYR A 1 34.92 -15.89 -34.37
N ASN A 2 36.07 -15.26 -34.65
CA ASN A 2 36.25 -14.45 -35.87
C ASN A 2 36.42 -15.24 -37.19
N GLU A 3 36.62 -16.56 -37.17
CA GLU A 3 36.60 -17.40 -38.39
C GLU A 3 35.24 -18.08 -38.65
N LEU A 4 34.29 -18.03 -37.70
CA LEU A 4 32.94 -18.58 -37.86
C LEU A 4 31.95 -17.58 -38.47
N MET A 5 32.27 -16.28 -38.43
CA MET A 5 31.45 -15.20 -39.00
C MET A 5 31.70 -14.94 -40.49
N GLN A 6 32.70 -15.58 -41.09
CA GLN A 6 33.08 -15.35 -42.49
C GLN A 6 32.46 -16.38 -43.46
N ARG A 7 31.80 -17.43 -42.94
CA ARG A 7 31.13 -18.47 -43.74
C ARG A 7 29.63 -18.26 -43.96
N GLN A 8 29.03 -17.19 -43.45
CA GLN A 8 27.60 -16.89 -43.65
C GLN A 8 27.32 -15.77 -44.66
N LYS A 9 28.32 -15.30 -45.42
CA LYS A 9 28.16 -14.22 -46.40
C LYS A 9 27.97 -14.66 -47.86
N GLU A 10 27.88 -15.95 -48.17
CA GLU A 10 27.69 -16.41 -49.56
C GLU A 10 26.67 -17.55 -49.65
N GLY A 11 25.58 -17.34 -50.40
CA GLY A 11 24.70 -18.41 -50.88
C GLY A 11 23.20 -18.10 -50.89
N LYS A 12 22.67 -17.72 -52.06
CA LYS A 12 21.27 -17.42 -52.39
C LYS A 12 20.41 -18.67 -52.71
N ALA A 13 19.09 -18.49 -52.54
CA ALA A 13 17.91 -19.12 -53.20
C ALA A 13 17.58 -20.59 -52.86
N SER A 14 16.32 -21.06 -52.78
CA SER A 14 15.08 -20.67 -53.47
C SER A 14 13.80 -21.15 -52.72
N ASP A 15 12.66 -20.63 -53.18
CA ASP A 15 11.27 -20.67 -52.71
C ASP A 15 10.65 -22.04 -52.35
N THR A 16 9.64 -22.05 -51.45
CA THR A 16 8.20 -22.28 -51.78
C THR A 16 7.32 -21.98 -50.55
N ALA A 17 6.22 -21.24 -50.74
CA ALA A 17 5.19 -20.95 -49.75
C ALA A 17 4.08 -22.02 -49.76
N VAL A 18 3.52 -22.39 -48.59
CA VAL A 18 2.12 -22.82 -48.42
C VAL A 18 1.67 -22.49 -46.98
N GLU A 19 0.55 -21.76 -46.88
CA GLU A 19 -0.23 -21.48 -45.66
C GLU A 19 -0.83 -22.77 -45.06
N ASN A 20 -0.95 -22.87 -43.73
CA ASN A 20 -2.22 -23.14 -43.06
C ASN A 20 -2.08 -23.32 -41.52
N GLU A 21 -2.91 -22.54 -40.84
CA GLU A 21 -3.81 -22.89 -39.73
C GLU A 21 -3.23 -23.50 -38.44
N TYR A 22 -3.23 -22.62 -37.43
CA TYR A 22 -3.60 -22.83 -36.04
C TYR A 22 -4.25 -24.19 -35.72
N GLY A 23 -3.48 -25.03 -35.02
CA GLY A 23 -3.98 -26.25 -34.40
C GLY A 23 -2.85 -26.98 -33.70
N ASP A 24 -2.88 -26.90 -32.37
CA ASP A 24 -2.30 -27.87 -31.44
C ASP A 24 -0.80 -27.82 -31.05
N ARG A 25 -0.64 -27.82 -29.72
CA ARG A 25 0.49 -28.26 -28.90
C ARG A 25 1.63 -27.26 -28.68
N LEU A 26 1.73 -26.81 -27.43
CA LEU A 26 2.84 -27.23 -26.55
C LEU A 26 2.50 -26.87 -25.09
N GLY A 27 2.01 -27.88 -24.36
CA GLY A 27 2.38 -28.00 -22.96
C GLY A 27 3.88 -28.28 -22.90
N LYS A 28 4.60 -27.49 -22.09
CA LYS A 28 5.82 -27.83 -21.37
C LYS A 28 6.23 -26.63 -20.53
N GLY A 29 6.45 -26.88 -19.23
CA GLY A 29 6.59 -25.87 -18.19
C GLY A 29 7.70 -24.85 -18.43
N LEU A 30 7.37 -23.59 -18.13
CA LEU A 30 8.35 -22.55 -17.91
C LEU A 30 8.97 -22.73 -16.52
N LYS A 31 10.11 -23.43 -16.46
CA LYS A 31 11.04 -23.33 -15.35
C LYS A 31 11.74 -21.98 -15.44
N PHE A 32 11.47 -21.08 -14.50
CA PHE A 32 12.31 -19.90 -14.29
C PHE A 32 13.54 -20.31 -13.49
N SER A 33 14.71 -20.34 -14.14
CA SER A 33 16.01 -20.47 -13.44
C SER A 33 16.57 -19.08 -13.16
N TYR A 34 16.71 -18.75 -11.88
CA TYR A 34 17.44 -17.56 -11.44
C TYR A 34 18.94 -17.89 -11.36
N THR A 35 19.76 -17.13 -12.08
CA THR A 35 21.23 -17.28 -12.10
C THR A 35 21.84 -16.21 -11.22
N GLN A 36 22.52 -16.60 -10.13
CA GLN A 36 23.27 -15.68 -9.27
C GLN A 36 24.44 -15.04 -10.04
N PRO A 37 24.74 -13.74 -9.85
CA PRO A 37 26.00 -13.16 -10.29
C PRO A 37 27.13 -13.61 -9.34
N LYS A 38 28.19 -14.18 -9.91
CA LYS A 38 29.42 -14.55 -9.21
C LYS A 38 30.48 -13.42 -9.25
N LYS A 39 31.10 -13.23 -8.08
CA LYS A 39 32.48 -12.76 -7.78
C LYS A 39 32.77 -11.25 -7.63
N PHE A 40 33.23 -10.91 -6.42
CA PHE A 40 34.54 -10.30 -6.05
C PHE A 40 34.71 -10.59 -4.54
N PHE A 41 35.79 -11.10 -3.92
CA PHE A 41 37.21 -11.22 -4.25
C PHE A 41 37.83 -12.43 -3.48
N GLU A 42 38.85 -13.07 -4.05
CA GLU A 42 39.64 -14.17 -3.47
C GLU A 42 40.79 -13.63 -2.60
N LEU A 43 41.11 -14.32 -1.49
CA LEU A 43 42.49 -14.45 -1.02
C LEU A 43 42.66 -15.81 -0.32
N LYS A 44 43.63 -16.56 -0.83
CA LYS A 44 44.10 -17.87 -0.33
C LYS A 44 44.94 -17.71 0.93
N ASN A 45 44.91 -18.76 1.76
CA ASN A 45 46.01 -19.45 2.49
C ASN A 45 45.39 -20.00 3.79
N GLY A 46 45.53 -21.27 4.16
CA GLY A 46 46.79 -21.97 4.39
C GLY A 46 47.06 -21.97 5.89
N VAL A 47 46.59 -23.04 6.55
CA VAL A 47 46.77 -23.53 7.94
C VAL A 47 47.85 -22.84 8.80
N GLU A 48 47.47 -22.36 10.00
CA GLU A 48 48.12 -22.71 11.30
C GLU A 48 47.33 -22.16 12.51
N LYS A 49 47.50 -22.83 13.66
CA LYS A 49 46.71 -22.78 14.90
C LYS A 49 46.96 -21.54 15.76
N GLU A 50 45.95 -21.05 16.48
CA GLU A 50 45.83 -21.01 17.96
C GLU A 50 44.91 -19.87 18.49
N LYS A 51 44.10 -20.25 19.49
CA LYS A 51 43.50 -19.50 20.62
C LYS A 51 42.17 -18.73 20.45
N GLU A 52 41.33 -18.98 21.45
CA GLU A 52 39.97 -18.50 21.76
C GLU A 52 39.93 -16.99 21.99
N GLU A 53 38.85 -16.34 21.54
CA GLU A 53 38.19 -15.20 22.23
C GLU A 53 36.67 -15.36 21.98
N GLU A 54 35.98 -16.03 22.91
CA GLU A 54 34.55 -15.86 23.19
C GLU A 54 34.44 -14.59 24.04
N ASP A 55 33.99 -13.44 23.52
CA ASP A 55 33.65 -12.27 24.38
C ASP A 55 32.76 -11.19 23.70
N ASP A 56 32.26 -11.35 22.47
CA ASP A 56 31.52 -10.28 21.76
C ASP A 56 29.97 -10.39 21.78
N ASP A 57 29.40 -11.49 22.27
CA ASP A 57 27.92 -11.64 22.38
C ASP A 57 27.36 -10.99 23.67
N ASP A 58 28.19 -10.85 24.73
CA ASP A 58 27.76 -10.32 26.02
C ASP A 58 27.63 -8.79 26.06
N GLU A 59 28.41 -8.05 25.25
CA GLU A 59 28.34 -6.58 25.21
C GLU A 59 27.04 -6.07 24.56
N LEU A 60 26.55 -6.74 23.52
CA LEU A 60 25.31 -6.33 22.84
C LEU A 60 24.08 -6.66 23.70
N ASP A 61 24.08 -7.81 24.38
CA ASP A 61 23.03 -8.19 25.32
C ASP A 61 23.06 -7.32 26.59
N ALA A 62 24.25 -6.96 27.09
CA ALA A 62 24.39 -6.00 28.19
C ALA A 62 23.88 -4.60 27.78
N PHE A 63 24.15 -4.15 26.56
CA PHE A 63 23.67 -2.88 26.04
C PHE A 63 22.15 -2.86 25.88
N MET A 64 21.55 -3.93 25.33
CA MET A 64 20.09 -4.06 25.19
C MET A 64 19.40 -4.20 26.56
N ALA A 65 20.03 -4.87 27.53
CA ALA A 65 19.54 -4.94 28.90
C ALA A 65 19.61 -3.56 29.60
N GLN A 66 20.64 -2.76 29.31
CA GLN A 66 20.81 -1.42 29.88
C GLN A 66 19.77 -0.43 29.32
N ILE A 67 19.47 -0.50 28.03
CA ILE A 67 18.38 0.28 27.40
C ILE A 67 17.02 -0.10 27.99
N ASN A 68 16.74 -1.40 28.13
CA ASN A 68 15.48 -1.86 28.71
C ASN A 68 15.34 -1.46 30.19
N LYS A 69 16.43 -1.47 30.95
CA LYS A 69 16.45 -1.04 32.34
C LYS A 69 16.27 0.48 32.48
N GLN A 70 16.86 1.27 31.59
CA GLN A 70 16.61 2.72 31.52
C GLN A 70 15.14 3.02 31.17
N ALA A 71 14.57 2.36 30.16
CA ALA A 71 13.16 2.51 29.80
C ALA A 71 12.22 2.13 30.96
N GLN A 72 12.52 1.06 31.70
CA GLN A 72 11.73 0.66 32.88
C GLN A 72 11.86 1.65 34.04
N THR A 73 13.03 2.28 34.22
CA THR A 73 13.26 3.27 35.29
C THR A 73 12.54 4.58 34.95
N GLU A 74 12.56 5.02 33.70
CA GLU A 74 11.81 6.20 33.21
C GLU A 74 10.28 6.00 33.32
N ILE A 75 9.78 4.78 33.07
CA ILE A 75 8.37 4.42 33.30
C ILE A 75 8.02 4.41 34.80
N HIS A 76 8.95 4.03 35.68
CA HIS A 76 8.71 3.99 37.11
C HIS A 76 8.81 5.39 37.78
N GLU A 77 9.66 6.27 37.27
CA GLU A 77 9.78 7.66 37.73
C GLU A 77 8.61 8.53 37.25
N SER A 78 8.10 8.31 36.04
CA SER A 78 6.89 8.97 35.52
C SER A 78 5.61 8.51 36.21
N ARG A 79 5.60 7.34 36.87
CA ARG A 79 4.47 6.88 37.70
C ARG A 79 4.41 7.52 39.09
N GLN A 80 5.51 8.10 39.59
CA GLN A 80 5.56 8.72 40.93
C GLN A 80 5.44 10.25 40.90
N LYS A 81 5.68 10.89 39.75
CA LYS A 81 5.33 12.29 39.51
C LYS A 81 4.07 12.30 38.67
N GLY A 82 2.95 12.76 39.24
CA GLY A 82 1.67 12.88 38.53
C GLY A 82 1.71 13.91 37.41
N GLU A 83 2.39 13.59 36.32
CA GLU A 83 2.36 14.30 35.04
C GLU A 83 1.76 13.36 33.98
N HIS A 84 0.75 13.85 33.28
CA HIS A 84 -0.01 13.14 32.25
C HIS A 84 0.92 12.67 31.11
N VAL A 85 1.27 11.38 31.12
CA VAL A 85 1.88 10.70 29.98
C VAL A 85 0.76 10.10 29.14
N ILE A 86 0.54 10.64 27.94
CA ILE A 86 -0.40 10.08 26.96
C ILE A 86 0.26 8.80 26.40
N ASN A 87 -0.25 7.65 26.83
CA ASN A 87 0.20 6.34 26.39
C ASN A 87 -0.32 6.09 24.95
N THR A 88 0.57 6.14 23.95
CA THR A 88 0.26 5.72 22.58
C THR A 88 0.17 4.20 22.54
N GLY A 89 -1.02 3.70 22.85
CA GLY A 89 -1.35 2.29 22.97
C GLY A 89 -1.16 1.49 21.67
N ASP A 90 -0.53 0.34 21.88
CA ASP A 90 -0.44 -0.84 21.03
C ASP A 90 -1.78 -1.18 20.35
N PHE A 91 -1.78 -1.25 19.01
CA PHE A 91 -2.96 -1.51 18.18
C PHE A 91 -3.01 -3.00 17.81
N THR A 92 -3.18 -3.84 18.83
CA THR A 92 -3.57 -5.24 18.64
C THR A 92 -4.94 -5.43 19.26
N GLY A 93 -5.88 -5.95 18.47
CA GLY A 93 -7.21 -6.31 18.94
C GLY A 93 -7.12 -7.45 19.94
N GLY A 94 -7.00 -7.10 21.21
CA GLY A 94 -7.11 -7.97 22.37
C GLY A 94 -8.32 -7.55 23.19
N GLN A 95 -9.16 -8.52 23.54
CA GLN A 95 -10.32 -8.38 24.42
C GLN A 95 -9.87 -8.08 25.86
N GLU A 96 -9.43 -6.86 26.17
CA GLU A 96 -9.36 -6.38 27.54
C GLU A 96 -9.91 -4.95 27.58
N GLY A 97 -11.02 -4.80 28.32
CA GLY A 97 -11.75 -3.55 28.48
C GLY A 97 -10.85 -2.49 29.10
N ARG A 98 -10.72 -1.37 28.39
CA ARG A 98 -10.30 -0.10 28.97
C ARG A 98 -11.45 0.41 29.84
N ASP A 99 -11.35 0.20 31.15
CA ASP A 99 -12.32 0.66 32.15
C ASP A 99 -12.24 2.18 32.44
N ASP A 100 -11.53 2.93 31.59
CA ASP A 100 -11.31 4.38 31.68
C ASP A 100 -12.04 5.20 30.59
N ILE A 101 -12.98 4.58 29.87
CA ILE A 101 -14.05 5.32 29.20
C ILE A 101 -15.18 5.46 30.22
N GLU A 102 -15.28 6.63 30.83
CA GLU A 102 -16.43 7.00 31.66
C GLU A 102 -17.72 6.64 30.91
N GLN A 103 -18.61 5.89 31.58
CA GLN A 103 -19.85 5.33 31.02
C GLN A 103 -20.84 6.38 30.47
N GLU A 104 -20.46 7.66 30.45
CA GLU A 104 -21.25 8.79 29.98
C GLU A 104 -21.02 9.13 28.49
N ASP A 105 -19.89 8.76 27.89
CA ASP A 105 -19.62 8.97 26.44
C ASP A 105 -20.22 7.87 25.54
N MET A 106 -20.77 6.81 26.15
CA MET A 106 -21.46 5.72 25.48
C MET A 106 -22.97 5.96 25.33
N GLN A 107 -23.41 7.22 25.44
CA GLN A 107 -24.63 7.65 24.76
C GLN A 107 -24.32 7.71 23.26
N GLU A 108 -24.26 6.50 22.68
CA GLU A 108 -24.31 6.22 21.26
C GLU A 108 -25.22 7.24 20.58
N SER A 109 -24.64 8.09 19.73
CA SER A 109 -25.40 8.68 18.65
C SER A 109 -26.21 7.55 18.03
N MET A 110 -27.53 7.64 18.00
CA MET A 110 -28.46 6.66 17.40
C MET A 110 -28.30 6.57 15.86
N ILE A 111 -27.07 6.61 15.35
CA ILE A 111 -26.74 6.54 13.95
C ILE A 111 -26.48 5.07 13.65
N LYS A 112 -27.51 4.41 13.11
CA LYS A 112 -27.38 3.05 12.62
C LYS A 112 -26.62 3.07 11.29
N TYR A 113 -25.34 2.71 11.32
CA TYR A 113 -24.52 2.59 10.11
C TYR A 113 -24.93 1.37 9.29
N LYS A 114 -24.90 1.50 7.97
CA LYS A 114 -25.09 0.37 7.05
C LYS A 114 -23.86 -0.54 7.09
N PRO A 115 -24.03 -1.88 7.01
CA PRO A 115 -22.90 -2.77 6.79
C PRO A 115 -22.26 -2.47 5.44
N PHE A 116 -20.95 -2.68 5.33
CA PHE A 116 -20.18 -2.45 4.11
C PHE A 116 -19.16 -3.58 3.92
N GLU A 117 -18.81 -3.85 2.67
CA GLU A 117 -17.78 -4.83 2.35
C GLU A 117 -16.39 -4.20 2.51
N LYS A 118 -15.45 -4.92 3.14
CA LYS A 118 -14.08 -4.42 3.41
C LYS A 118 -12.99 -5.32 2.83
N LYS A 119 -13.29 -6.58 2.50
CA LYS A 119 -12.30 -7.61 2.13
C LYS A 119 -12.44 -8.01 0.67
N PHE A 120 -11.66 -7.38 -0.19
CA PHE A 120 -11.70 -7.61 -1.64
C PHE A 120 -10.46 -8.36 -2.14
N TYR A 121 -9.44 -8.48 -1.31
CA TYR A 121 -8.20 -9.14 -1.70
C TYR A 121 -8.37 -10.65 -1.78
N SER A 122 -8.11 -11.20 -2.96
CA SER A 122 -7.88 -12.62 -3.17
C SER A 122 -6.41 -12.82 -3.56
N GLU A 123 -5.72 -13.72 -2.85
CA GLU A 123 -4.33 -14.02 -3.17
C GLU A 123 -4.23 -14.67 -4.55
N HIS A 124 -3.29 -14.20 -5.37
CA HIS A 124 -2.96 -14.85 -6.64
C HIS A 124 -2.27 -16.19 -6.37
N PRO A 125 -2.51 -17.25 -7.18
CA PRO A 125 -1.87 -18.56 -6.98
C PRO A 125 -0.35 -18.49 -6.80
N ASP A 126 0.34 -17.71 -7.64
CA ASP A 126 1.80 -17.53 -7.54
C ASP A 126 2.26 -16.93 -6.21
N ILE A 127 1.42 -16.14 -5.54
CA ILE A 127 1.72 -15.55 -4.23
C ILE A 127 1.29 -16.51 -3.11
N ALA A 128 0.17 -17.22 -3.27
CA ALA A 128 -0.28 -18.25 -2.36
C ALA A 128 0.76 -19.38 -2.22
N ASP A 129 1.42 -19.74 -3.33
CA ASP A 129 2.47 -20.77 -3.39
C ASP A 129 3.80 -20.34 -2.75
N LEU A 130 4.04 -19.05 -2.53
CA LEU A 130 5.27 -18.57 -1.89
C LEU A 130 5.36 -19.08 -0.45
N THR A 131 6.50 -19.64 -0.09
CA THR A 131 6.78 -19.99 1.31
C THR A 131 6.98 -18.72 2.14
N LEU A 132 6.79 -18.83 3.47
CA LEU A 132 7.06 -17.70 4.37
C LEU A 132 8.51 -17.21 4.27
N GLN A 133 9.45 -18.14 4.05
CA GLN A 133 10.87 -17.81 3.86
C GLN A 133 11.09 -17.01 2.57
N GLN A 134 10.49 -17.43 1.45
CA GLN A 134 10.59 -16.69 0.19
C GLN A 134 9.96 -15.29 0.29
N ALA A 135 8.81 -15.19 0.96
CA ALA A 135 8.17 -13.90 1.23
C ALA A 135 9.06 -12.99 2.11
N PHE A 136 9.78 -13.55 3.07
CA PHE A 136 10.74 -12.83 3.90
C PHE A 136 11.97 -12.37 3.09
N GLU A 137 12.54 -13.23 2.26
CA GLU A 137 13.66 -12.90 1.37
C GLU A 137 13.29 -11.78 0.37
N LEU A 138 12.06 -11.82 -0.17
CA LEU A 138 11.55 -10.75 -1.03
C LEU A 138 11.44 -9.42 -0.29
N ARG A 139 10.98 -9.42 0.96
CA ARG A 139 10.93 -8.21 1.80
C ARG A 139 12.31 -7.63 2.04
N ILE A 140 13.30 -8.45 2.35
CA ILE A 140 14.70 -8.01 2.49
C ILE A 140 15.22 -7.41 1.18
N THR A 141 14.99 -8.10 0.06
CA THR A 141 15.48 -7.67 -1.26
C THR A 141 14.88 -6.32 -1.69
N LEU A 142 13.63 -6.06 -1.32
CA LEU A 142 12.91 -4.83 -1.64
C LEU A 142 13.06 -3.74 -0.56
N ASP A 143 13.86 -3.98 0.48
CA ASP A 143 14.04 -3.09 1.64
C ASP A 143 12.71 -2.73 2.33
N ILE A 144 11.85 -3.75 2.52
CA ILE A 144 10.54 -3.62 3.14
C ILE A 144 10.61 -4.18 4.56
N ARG A 145 10.24 -3.34 5.53
CA ARG A 145 10.02 -3.76 6.92
C ARG A 145 8.53 -3.76 7.20
N VAL A 146 8.06 -4.80 7.86
CA VAL A 146 6.65 -5.00 8.15
C VAL A 146 6.47 -5.31 9.63
N TYR A 147 5.42 -4.74 10.23
CA TYR A 147 5.07 -4.94 11.62
C TYR A 147 3.57 -5.24 11.71
N GLY A 148 3.19 -6.14 12.62
CA GLY A 148 1.79 -6.56 12.84
C GLY A 148 1.54 -8.04 12.60
N GLN A 149 0.29 -8.46 12.81
CA GLN A 149 -0.14 -9.86 12.65
C GLN A 149 -0.71 -10.12 11.25
N ASN A 150 -0.73 -11.36 10.76
CA ASN A 150 -1.40 -11.78 9.51
C ASN A 150 -1.07 -10.92 8.26
N ILE A 151 0.18 -10.52 8.12
CA ILE A 151 0.63 -9.59 7.07
C ILE A 151 0.56 -10.32 5.71
N PRO A 152 -0.18 -9.79 4.71
CA PRO A 152 -0.25 -10.43 3.40
C PRO A 152 1.14 -10.49 2.76
N LYS A 153 1.34 -11.50 1.92
CA LYS A 153 2.61 -11.69 1.23
C LYS A 153 2.85 -10.54 0.23
N PRO A 154 4.11 -10.11 0.04
CA PRO A 154 4.42 -9.03 -0.88
C PRO A 154 4.16 -9.49 -2.32
N VAL A 155 3.51 -8.64 -3.11
CA VAL A 155 3.28 -8.93 -4.52
C VAL A 155 4.39 -8.37 -5.42
N VAL A 156 4.83 -9.16 -6.40
CA VAL A 156 5.97 -8.78 -7.27
C VAL A 156 5.58 -8.28 -8.67
N SER A 157 4.29 -8.34 -9.03
CA SER A 157 3.77 -7.98 -10.35
C SER A 157 2.39 -7.34 -10.24
N PHE A 158 2.04 -6.45 -11.17
CA PHE A 158 0.71 -5.85 -11.22
C PHE A 158 -0.41 -6.87 -11.44
N GLY A 159 -0.13 -7.97 -12.15
CA GLY A 159 -1.11 -9.05 -12.35
C GLY A 159 -1.52 -9.75 -11.06
N HIS A 160 -0.69 -9.70 -10.02
CA HIS A 160 -0.99 -10.32 -8.72
C HIS A 160 -1.99 -9.53 -7.89
N PHE A 161 -2.24 -8.25 -8.22
CA PHE A 161 -3.29 -7.47 -7.56
C PHE A 161 -4.69 -7.87 -8.02
N GLN A 162 -4.81 -8.63 -9.11
CA GLN A 162 -6.09 -9.04 -9.70
C GLN A 162 -7.03 -7.86 -10.04
N PHE A 163 -6.45 -6.72 -10.45
CA PHE A 163 -7.24 -5.58 -10.91
C PHE A 163 -7.98 -5.87 -12.22
N ASP A 164 -9.09 -5.19 -12.44
CA ASP A 164 -9.84 -5.25 -13.69
C ASP A 164 -9.02 -4.75 -14.88
N LYS A 165 -9.42 -5.18 -16.09
CA LYS A 165 -8.82 -4.80 -17.36
C LYS A 165 -8.64 -3.27 -17.54
N PRO A 166 -9.59 -2.39 -17.16
CA PRO A 166 -9.42 -0.95 -17.32
C PRO A 166 -8.23 -0.39 -16.53
N ILE A 167 -8.08 -0.78 -15.27
CA ILE A 167 -6.93 -0.37 -14.43
C ILE A 167 -5.64 -0.92 -15.00
N MET A 168 -5.61 -2.21 -15.37
CA MET A 168 -4.43 -2.84 -15.95
C MET A 168 -4.00 -2.17 -17.26
N ASN A 169 -4.94 -1.82 -18.14
CA ASN A 169 -4.65 -1.10 -19.38
C ASN A 169 -4.04 0.29 -19.11
N LEU A 170 -4.51 0.99 -18.07
CA LEU A 170 -3.98 2.30 -17.70
C LEU A 170 -2.56 2.18 -17.10
N ILE A 171 -2.31 1.15 -16.29
CA ILE A 171 -0.97 0.84 -15.76
C ILE A 171 0.02 0.58 -16.91
N VAL A 172 -0.37 -0.23 -17.89
CA VAL A 172 0.45 -0.52 -19.09
C VAL A 172 0.66 0.75 -19.92
N LYS A 173 -0.38 1.57 -20.11
CA LYS A 173 -0.30 2.85 -20.83
C LYS A 173 0.64 3.85 -20.16
N ASN A 174 0.74 3.81 -18.83
CA ASN A 174 1.66 4.63 -18.05
C ASN A 174 3.08 4.04 -17.98
N GLU A 175 3.35 2.95 -18.71
CA GLU A 175 4.66 2.30 -18.81
C GLU A 175 5.22 1.83 -17.46
N PHE A 176 4.34 1.47 -16.52
CA PHE A 176 4.78 0.91 -15.25
C PHE A 176 5.20 -0.56 -15.44
N GLU A 177 6.48 -0.84 -15.26
CA GLU A 177 7.01 -2.21 -15.40
C GLU A 177 6.74 -3.08 -14.16
N LYS A 178 6.96 -2.54 -12.96
CA LYS A 178 6.85 -3.27 -11.69
C LYS A 178 6.28 -2.38 -10.58
N PRO A 179 5.53 -2.95 -9.63
CA PRO A 179 5.07 -2.20 -8.46
C PRO A 179 6.24 -1.75 -7.59
N THR A 180 6.14 -0.55 -7.02
CA THR A 180 7.17 -0.02 -6.11
C THR A 180 7.16 -0.77 -4.77
N PRO A 181 8.25 -0.75 -3.97
CA PRO A 181 8.31 -1.48 -2.70
C PRO A 181 7.17 -1.17 -1.72
N ILE A 182 6.69 0.08 -1.68
CA ILE A 182 5.54 0.42 -0.84
C ILE A 182 4.24 -0.17 -1.41
N GLN A 183 4.06 -0.19 -2.73
CA GLN A 183 2.88 -0.75 -3.38
C GLN A 183 2.81 -2.27 -3.23
N THR A 184 3.94 -2.98 -3.30
CA THR A 184 3.98 -4.45 -3.19
C THR A 184 3.39 -4.97 -1.88
N GLN A 185 3.50 -4.19 -0.81
CA GLN A 185 3.07 -4.59 0.54
C GLN A 185 1.83 -3.83 1.03
N ALA A 186 1.69 -2.53 0.72
CA ALA A 186 0.59 -1.71 1.21
C ALA A 186 -0.73 -1.98 0.46
N VAL A 187 -0.68 -2.18 -0.86
CA VAL A 187 -1.88 -2.43 -1.67
C VAL A 187 -2.60 -3.73 -1.25
N PRO A 188 -1.93 -4.91 -1.13
CA PRO A 188 -2.65 -6.12 -0.69
C PRO A 188 -3.14 -5.99 0.75
N ALA A 189 -2.44 -5.26 1.61
CA ALA A 189 -2.89 -4.98 2.97
C ALA A 189 -4.15 -4.09 3.01
N ALA A 190 -4.21 -3.04 2.19
CA ALA A 190 -5.36 -2.17 2.07
C ALA A 190 -6.57 -2.90 1.43
N LEU A 191 -6.36 -3.69 0.37
CA LEU A 191 -7.42 -4.51 -0.26
C LEU A 191 -7.95 -5.62 0.66
N SER A 192 -7.13 -6.07 1.62
CA SER A 192 -7.56 -7.01 2.67
C SER A 192 -8.44 -6.35 3.73
N GLY A 193 -8.73 -5.05 3.60
CA GLY A 193 -9.55 -4.30 4.54
C GLY A 193 -8.85 -4.03 5.86
N ARG A 194 -7.52 -3.93 5.84
CA ARG A 194 -6.74 -3.65 7.04
C ARG A 194 -6.39 -2.19 7.12
N ASP A 195 -6.20 -1.72 8.32
CA ASP A 195 -5.69 -0.39 8.57
C ASP A 195 -4.16 -0.46 8.43
N VAL A 196 -3.59 0.44 7.63
CA VAL A 196 -2.20 0.37 7.19
C VAL A 196 -1.51 1.71 7.44
N LEU A 197 -0.38 1.66 8.14
CA LEU A 197 0.57 2.76 8.23
C LEU A 197 1.73 2.51 7.26
N GLY A 198 1.81 3.30 6.19
CA GLY A 198 2.83 3.17 5.16
C GLY A 198 3.91 4.24 5.24
N LEU A 199 5.12 3.88 5.66
CA LEU A 199 6.27 4.79 5.68
C LEU A 199 7.16 4.53 4.46
N ALA A 200 7.28 5.53 3.57
CA ALA A 200 8.18 5.47 2.42
C ALA A 200 8.64 6.88 2.00
N LYS A 201 9.82 6.94 1.35
CA LYS A 201 10.39 8.19 0.84
C LYS A 201 9.47 8.86 -0.19
N THR A 202 9.57 10.18 -0.31
CA THR A 202 8.86 10.93 -1.36
C THR A 202 9.22 10.41 -2.75
N GLY A 203 8.26 10.40 -3.67
CA GLY A 203 8.45 9.82 -5.00
C GLY A 203 8.42 8.29 -5.08
N SER A 204 8.14 7.56 -3.99
CA SER A 204 8.04 6.09 -4.00
C SER A 204 6.73 5.54 -4.57
N GLY A 205 5.85 6.38 -5.10
CA GLY A 205 4.53 5.96 -5.60
C GLY A 205 3.50 5.66 -4.50
N LYS A 206 3.62 6.29 -3.31
CA LYS A 206 2.65 6.19 -2.20
C LYS A 206 1.22 6.52 -2.65
N THR A 207 1.08 7.54 -3.49
CA THR A 207 -0.21 8.00 -4.01
C THR A 207 -1.02 6.90 -4.67
N LEU A 208 -0.40 6.13 -5.57
CA LEU A 208 -1.08 4.99 -6.21
C LEU A 208 -1.32 3.81 -5.26
N ALA A 209 -0.49 3.68 -4.23
CA ALA A 209 -0.63 2.62 -3.23
C ALA A 209 -1.94 2.72 -2.44
N TYR A 210 -2.48 3.93 -2.22
CA TYR A 210 -3.79 4.12 -1.60
C TYR A 210 -4.91 4.41 -2.62
N ILE A 211 -4.63 5.01 -3.78
CA ILE A 211 -5.66 5.28 -4.81
C ILE A 211 -6.25 3.99 -5.38
N TRP A 212 -5.43 2.99 -5.72
CA TRP A 212 -5.98 1.75 -6.30
C TRP A 212 -6.92 1.01 -5.34
N PRO A 213 -6.54 0.76 -4.06
CA PRO A 213 -7.47 0.21 -3.09
C PRO A 213 -8.71 1.08 -2.87
N THR A 214 -8.57 2.42 -2.88
CA THR A 214 -9.71 3.34 -2.73
C THR A 214 -10.74 3.14 -3.84
N ILE A 215 -10.30 3.01 -5.09
CA ILE A 215 -11.19 2.83 -6.23
C ILE A 215 -11.87 1.47 -6.19
N VAL A 216 -11.10 0.40 -5.91
CA VAL A 216 -11.68 -0.94 -5.75
C VAL A 216 -12.70 -0.94 -4.61
N HIS A 217 -12.40 -0.27 -3.49
CA HIS A 217 -13.33 -0.14 -2.38
C HIS A 217 -14.63 0.55 -2.80
N ILE A 218 -14.57 1.70 -3.48
CA ILE A 218 -15.74 2.43 -3.97
C ILE A 218 -16.58 1.58 -4.92
N MET A 219 -15.94 0.88 -5.86
CA MET A 219 -16.61 0.06 -6.87
C MET A 219 -17.41 -1.11 -6.29
N ASN A 220 -17.07 -1.57 -5.08
CA ASN A 220 -17.76 -2.66 -4.41
C ASN A 220 -18.72 -2.18 -3.30
N GLN A 221 -19.03 -0.87 -3.24
CA GLN A 221 -20.09 -0.36 -2.37
C GLN A 221 -21.39 -0.11 -3.15
N GLU A 222 -22.50 -0.01 -2.43
CA GLU A 222 -23.76 0.50 -2.99
C GLU A 222 -23.54 1.87 -3.67
N GLU A 223 -24.21 2.11 -4.80
CA GLU A 223 -24.20 3.41 -5.48
C GLU A 223 -24.71 4.53 -4.54
N LEU A 224 -24.27 5.77 -4.79
CA LEU A 224 -24.71 6.91 -3.99
C LEU A 224 -26.19 7.23 -4.23
N ALA A 225 -26.95 7.38 -3.15
CA ALA A 225 -28.26 7.99 -3.19
C ALA A 225 -28.15 9.53 -3.09
N PRO A 226 -29.14 10.29 -3.59
CA PRO A 226 -29.19 11.74 -3.38
C PRO A 226 -29.13 12.09 -1.89
N GLY A 227 -28.17 12.92 -1.50
CA GLY A 227 -27.93 13.31 -0.10
C GLY A 227 -26.92 12.43 0.65
N ASP A 228 -26.43 11.34 0.03
CA ASP A 228 -25.33 10.57 0.61
C ASP A 228 -24.01 11.35 0.57
N GLY A 229 -23.21 11.16 1.61
CA GLY A 229 -21.83 11.62 1.68
C GLY A 229 -20.86 10.74 0.89
N PRO A 230 -19.58 11.16 0.77
CA PRO A 230 -18.56 10.36 0.10
C PRO A 230 -18.29 9.03 0.79
N ILE A 231 -17.97 8.05 -0.04
CA ILE A 231 -17.56 6.70 0.36
C ILE A 231 -16.10 6.73 0.84
N ALA A 232 -15.27 7.51 0.18
CA ALA A 232 -13.86 7.64 0.51
C ALA A 232 -13.41 9.10 0.68
N LEU A 233 -12.56 9.33 1.68
CA LEU A 233 -11.98 10.63 1.98
C LEU A 233 -10.45 10.53 2.01
N ILE A 234 -9.79 11.39 1.24
CA ILE A 234 -8.34 11.54 1.25
C ILE A 234 -8.01 12.93 1.79
N VAL A 235 -7.26 12.96 2.88
CA VAL A 235 -6.85 14.19 3.56
C VAL A 235 -5.36 14.42 3.30
N VAL A 236 -5.02 15.60 2.79
CA VAL A 236 -3.64 16.00 2.47
C VAL A 236 -3.31 17.37 3.07
N PRO A 237 -2.07 17.69 3.46
CA PRO A 237 -1.75 18.92 4.20
C PRO A 237 -1.87 20.19 3.37
N THR A 238 -1.53 20.15 2.07
CA THR A 238 -1.41 21.34 1.23
C THR A 238 -2.35 21.30 0.03
N ARG A 239 -2.71 22.49 -0.47
CA ARG A 239 -3.58 22.65 -1.64
C ARG A 239 -2.93 22.07 -2.89
N GLU A 240 -1.64 22.30 -3.04
CA GLU A 240 -0.83 21.87 -4.17
C GLU A 240 -0.80 20.35 -4.24
N LEU A 241 -0.64 19.68 -3.09
CA LEU A 241 -0.70 18.24 -3.00
C LEU A 241 -2.12 17.71 -3.29
N ALA A 242 -3.17 18.39 -2.81
CA ALA A 242 -4.55 18.01 -3.14
C ALA A 242 -4.83 18.02 -4.64
N ILE A 243 -4.32 19.03 -5.36
CA ILE A 243 -4.46 19.11 -6.82
C ILE A 243 -3.65 18.02 -7.51
N GLN A 244 -2.45 17.69 -7.02
CA GLN A 244 -1.64 16.60 -7.55
C GLN A 244 -2.33 15.25 -7.39
N VAL A 245 -2.80 14.92 -6.18
CA VAL A 245 -3.52 13.68 -5.89
C VAL A 245 -4.83 13.62 -6.68
N TYR A 246 -5.55 14.75 -6.81
CA TYR A 246 -6.77 14.83 -7.62
C TYR A 246 -6.50 14.51 -9.09
N ASN A 247 -5.46 15.09 -9.69
CA ASN A 247 -5.12 14.83 -11.08
C ASN A 247 -4.71 13.37 -11.31
N GLU A 248 -4.02 12.75 -10.36
CA GLU A 248 -3.66 11.34 -10.44
C GLU A 248 -4.89 10.44 -10.29
N ALA A 249 -5.71 10.68 -9.25
CA ALA A 249 -6.96 9.94 -9.00
C ALA A 249 -7.93 10.05 -10.18
N LYS A 250 -8.06 11.25 -10.77
CA LYS A 250 -8.97 11.52 -11.91
C LYS A 250 -8.75 10.59 -13.10
N ARG A 251 -7.50 10.19 -13.35
CA ARG A 251 -7.16 9.27 -14.46
C ARG A 251 -7.85 7.92 -14.28
N TYR A 252 -7.89 7.42 -13.04
CA TYR A 252 -8.47 6.13 -12.73
C TYR A 252 -9.98 6.24 -12.47
N THR A 253 -10.46 7.28 -11.77
CA THR A 253 -11.90 7.47 -11.51
C THR A 253 -12.71 7.68 -12.79
N SER A 254 -12.12 8.33 -13.81
CA SER A 254 -12.77 8.53 -15.12
C SER A 254 -13.08 7.23 -15.87
N LEU A 255 -12.39 6.12 -15.55
CA LEU A 255 -12.65 4.82 -16.18
C LEU A 255 -13.95 4.19 -15.69
N TYR A 256 -14.36 4.55 -14.48
CA TYR A 256 -15.50 3.97 -13.77
C TYR A 256 -16.63 4.97 -13.52
N ASN A 257 -16.52 6.16 -14.12
CA ASN A 257 -17.47 7.26 -13.92
C ASN A 257 -17.67 7.64 -12.43
N ILE A 258 -16.61 7.50 -11.63
CA ILE A 258 -16.63 7.88 -10.21
C ILE A 258 -16.52 9.41 -10.10
N ALA A 259 -17.47 10.04 -9.41
CA ALA A 259 -17.46 11.46 -9.12
C ALA A 259 -16.40 11.78 -8.05
N LEU A 260 -15.42 12.57 -8.49
CA LEU A 260 -14.28 12.99 -7.69
C LEU A 260 -14.35 14.51 -7.45
N VAL A 261 -14.26 14.91 -6.19
CA VAL A 261 -14.25 16.33 -5.80
C VAL A 261 -12.99 16.69 -5.03
N CYS A 262 -12.40 17.84 -5.37
CA CYS A 262 -11.25 18.40 -4.67
C CYS A 262 -11.68 19.62 -3.83
N ALA A 263 -11.60 19.50 -2.51
CA ALA A 263 -12.01 20.52 -1.54
C ALA A 263 -10.78 21.18 -0.89
N TYR A 264 -10.40 22.36 -1.37
CA TYR A 264 -9.29 23.15 -0.81
C TYR A 264 -9.65 24.63 -0.64
N GLY A 265 -8.94 25.29 0.28
CA GLY A 265 -9.05 26.73 0.54
C GLY A 265 -8.63 27.60 -0.65
N GLY A 266 -9.27 28.77 -0.82
CA GLY A 266 -8.95 29.72 -1.90
C GLY A 266 -9.66 29.47 -3.24
N GLY A 267 -10.35 28.33 -3.43
CA GLY A 267 -11.29 28.11 -4.53
C GLY A 267 -12.72 28.53 -4.17
N SER A 268 -13.59 28.67 -5.18
CA SER A 268 -15.01 29.00 -5.03
C SER A 268 -15.73 27.99 -4.14
N LYS A 269 -16.22 28.43 -2.98
CA LYS A 269 -17.01 27.57 -2.07
C LYS A 269 -18.30 27.09 -2.74
N TYR A 270 -18.91 27.93 -3.57
CA TYR A 270 -20.16 27.63 -4.25
C TYR A 270 -20.03 26.47 -5.25
N GLU A 271 -18.95 26.46 -6.04
CA GLU A 271 -18.70 25.38 -7.01
C GLU A 271 -18.42 24.05 -6.30
N GLN A 272 -17.62 24.07 -5.24
CA GLN A 272 -17.34 22.87 -4.44
C GLN A 272 -18.59 22.35 -3.73
N LYS A 273 -19.42 23.25 -3.19
CA LYS A 273 -20.72 22.88 -2.60
C LYS A 273 -21.62 22.20 -3.63
N LYS A 274 -21.81 22.82 -4.79
CA LYS A 274 -22.65 22.26 -5.85
C LYS A 274 -22.13 20.92 -6.36
N ALA A 275 -20.80 20.75 -6.43
CA ALA A 275 -20.19 19.48 -6.83
C ALA A 275 -20.46 18.36 -5.81
N LEU A 276 -20.46 18.68 -4.50
CA LEU A 276 -20.78 17.72 -3.44
C LEU A 276 -22.28 17.39 -3.39
N GLU A 277 -23.14 18.40 -3.59
CA GLU A 277 -24.60 18.21 -3.65
C GLU A 277 -25.03 17.31 -4.82
N ASN A 278 -24.29 17.33 -5.93
CA ASN A 278 -24.51 16.45 -7.07
C ASN A 278 -24.12 14.98 -6.81
N GLY A 279 -23.48 14.68 -5.67
CA GLY A 279 -22.93 13.37 -5.35
C GLY A 279 -21.44 13.29 -5.65
N ALA A 280 -20.65 12.84 -4.67
CA ALA A 280 -19.22 12.61 -4.80
C ALA A 280 -18.83 11.34 -4.04
N GLU A 281 -18.36 10.30 -4.73
CA GLU A 281 -17.93 9.07 -4.06
C GLU A 281 -16.55 9.24 -3.41
N LEU A 282 -15.68 10.02 -4.05
CA LEU A 282 -14.33 10.31 -3.57
C LEU A 282 -14.14 11.81 -3.36
N VAL A 283 -13.76 12.18 -2.14
CA VAL A 283 -13.38 13.55 -1.80
C VAL A 283 -11.90 13.58 -1.43
N ILE A 284 -11.16 14.50 -2.05
CA ILE A 284 -9.80 14.84 -1.67
C ILE A 284 -9.84 16.25 -1.09
N GLY A 285 -9.29 16.47 0.09
CA GLY A 285 -9.25 17.83 0.62
C GLY A 285 -8.21 18.07 1.70
N THR A 286 -8.09 19.34 2.09
CA THR A 286 -7.08 19.76 3.05
C THR A 286 -7.70 19.99 4.44
N PRO A 287 -7.08 19.49 5.53
CA PRO A 287 -7.57 19.69 6.88
C PRO A 287 -7.22 21.09 7.39
N VAL A 288 -6.04 21.60 7.01
CA VAL A 288 -5.36 22.78 7.61
C VAL A 288 -6.13 24.10 7.45
N TRP A 289 -7.17 24.14 6.61
CA TRP A 289 -8.00 25.35 6.41
C TRP A 289 -9.50 25.12 6.57
N GLY A 290 -9.91 24.03 7.23
CA GLY A 290 -11.30 23.79 7.58
C GLY A 290 -12.25 23.73 6.39
N ARG A 291 -11.78 23.53 5.14
CA ARG A 291 -12.69 23.53 3.98
C ARG A 291 -13.66 22.35 4.04
N ILE A 292 -13.14 21.17 4.35
CA ILE A 292 -13.95 19.97 4.58
C ILE A 292 -14.95 20.23 5.73
N ILE A 293 -14.46 20.82 6.82
CA ILE A 293 -15.28 21.15 8.01
C ILE A 293 -16.37 22.18 7.68
N ASP A 294 -16.04 23.23 6.91
CA ASP A 294 -16.94 24.27 6.44
C ASP A 294 -18.05 23.67 5.58
N LEU A 295 -17.70 22.75 4.67
CA LEU A 295 -18.64 22.08 3.79
C LEU A 295 -19.62 21.19 4.56
N VAL A 296 -19.15 20.53 5.62
CA VAL A 296 -20.03 19.79 6.55
C VAL A 296 -20.91 20.75 7.35
N LYS A 297 -20.36 21.86 7.85
CA LYS A 297 -21.11 22.86 8.64
C LYS A 297 -22.23 23.55 7.86
N ILE A 298 -22.07 23.71 6.55
CA ILE A 298 -23.11 24.28 5.67
C ILE A 298 -24.02 23.19 5.05
N GLU A 299 -23.95 21.96 5.59
CA GLU A 299 -24.72 20.79 5.16
C GLU A 299 -24.56 20.47 3.67
N ALA A 300 -23.42 20.84 3.06
CA ALA A 300 -23.13 20.49 1.67
C ALA A 300 -22.71 19.02 1.51
N THR A 301 -22.23 18.39 2.58
CA THR A 301 -21.86 16.98 2.61
C THR A 301 -21.92 16.42 4.04
N ASN A 302 -21.89 15.10 4.17
CA ASN A 302 -21.82 14.38 5.43
C ASN A 302 -20.81 13.23 5.31
N PHE A 303 -20.34 12.64 6.41
CA PHE A 303 -19.40 11.50 6.37
C PHE A 303 -20.03 10.18 6.84
N LEU A 304 -21.37 10.09 6.80
CA LEU A 304 -22.08 8.90 7.27
C LEU A 304 -21.81 7.65 6.42
N ARG A 305 -21.42 7.85 5.16
CA ARG A 305 -21.08 6.80 4.19
C ARG A 305 -19.58 6.57 4.03
N THR A 306 -18.75 7.36 4.72
CA THR A 306 -17.30 7.29 4.58
C THR A 306 -16.77 6.03 5.26
N THR A 307 -16.28 5.11 4.46
CA THR A 307 -15.79 3.78 4.88
C THR A 307 -14.32 3.57 4.58
N PHE A 308 -13.70 4.47 3.79
CA PHE A 308 -12.28 4.46 3.50
C PHE A 308 -11.67 5.86 3.74
N LEU A 309 -10.76 5.96 4.71
CA LEU A 309 -10.07 7.20 5.06
C LEU A 309 -8.58 7.06 4.79
N VAL A 310 -8.01 8.04 4.09
CA VAL A 310 -6.56 8.18 3.88
C VAL A 310 -6.10 9.49 4.48
N LEU A 311 -5.03 9.41 5.28
CA LEU A 311 -4.27 10.55 5.74
C LEU A 311 -2.91 10.48 5.05
N ASP A 312 -2.60 11.45 4.20
CA ASP A 312 -1.33 11.52 3.47
C ASP A 312 -0.58 12.78 3.90
N GLU A 313 0.63 12.58 4.42
CA GLU A 313 1.54 13.57 5.05
C GLU A 313 1.02 14.23 6.34
#